data_AF-A0A1D9PEP9-F1
#
_entry.id   AF-A0A1D9PEP9-F1
#
_cell.length_a   1.000
_cell.length_b   1.000
_cell.length_c   1.000
_cell.angle_alpha   90.00
_cell.angle_beta   90.00
_cell.angle_gamma   90.00
#
_symmetry.space_group_name_H-M   'P 1'
#
loop_
_entity.id
_entity.type
_entity.pdbx_description
1 polymer ?
#
loop_
_entity_poly.entity_id
_entity_poly.type
_entity_poly.pdbx_seq_one_letter_code
_entity_poly.pdbx_strand_id
1 'polypeptide(L)' 'MKNFAIKLVWFTTAYVFVFAGLNQTNVDLRIIMTLHLIGVILIPYMTYCVLTDKYKTNKTFKDWYEDYPMDTLEDEEDN' A
#
# COMPACT_ATOMS: atom_id res chain seq x y z
N MET A 1 10.57 -12.40 3.58
CA MET A 1 9.74 -13.47 2.96
C MET A 1 9.18 -12.89 1.68
N LYS A 2 9.24 -13.62 0.55
CA LYS A 2 9.00 -13.11 -0.82
C LYS A 2 7.74 -12.24 -1.02
N ASN A 3 6.75 -12.31 -0.11
CA ASN A 3 5.49 -11.56 -0.16
C ASN A 3 5.10 -10.87 1.17
N PHE A 4 6.02 -10.63 2.12
CA PHE A 4 5.65 -10.07 3.43
C PHE A 4 5.11 -8.64 3.32
N ALA A 5 5.84 -7.76 2.62
CA ALA A 5 5.44 -6.36 2.45
C ALA A 5 4.06 -6.25 1.79
N ILE A 6 3.81 -7.02 0.72
CA ILE A 6 2.52 -7.06 0.02
C ILE A 6 1.39 -7.57 0.93
N LYS A 7 1.62 -8.63 1.71
CA LYS A 7 0.61 -9.11 2.68
C LYS A 7 0.30 -8.06 3.75
N LEU A 8 1.33 -7.35 4.22
CA LEU A 8 1.20 -6.28 5.21
C LEU A 8 0.40 -5.09 4.65
N VAL A 9 0.58 -4.74 3.37
CA VAL A 9 -0.22 -3.73 2.67
C VAL A 9 -1.69 -4.14 2.66
N TRP A 10 -2.01 -5.35 2.17
CA TRP A 10 -3.40 -5.84 2.14
C TRP A 10 -4.07 -5.84 3.52
N PHE A 11 -3.34 -6.29 4.54
CA PHE A 11 -3.81 -6.24 5.92
C PHE A 11 -4.07 -4.80 6.39
N THR A 12 -3.13 -3.89 6.15
CA THR A 12 -3.23 -2.48 6.56
C THR A 12 -4.39 -1.78 5.85
N THR A 13 -4.62 -2.07 4.56
CA THR A 13 -5.77 -1.56 3.80
C THR A 13 -7.10 -2.05 4.37
N ALA A 14 -7.23 -3.35 4.61
CA ALA A 14 -8.44 -3.92 5.21
C ALA A 14 -8.70 -3.33 6.61
N TYR A 15 -7.64 -3.18 7.41
CA TYR A 15 -7.69 -2.54 8.72
C TYR A 15 -8.25 -1.11 8.65
N VAL A 16 -7.70 -0.27 7.76
CA VAL A 16 -8.15 1.13 7.61
C VAL A 16 -9.59 1.18 7.11
N PHE A 17 -9.99 0.29 6.20
CA PHE A 17 -11.37 0.20 5.71
C PHE A 17 -12.36 -0.13 6.84
N VAL A 18 -12.05 -1.14 7.64
CA VAL A 18 -12.88 -1.52 8.80
C VAL A 18 -12.90 -0.39 9.83
N PHE A 19 -11.75 0.22 10.11
CA PHE A 19 -11.65 1.36 11.02
C PHE A 19 -12.53 2.54 10.56
N ALA A 20 -12.48 2.89 9.28
CA ALA A 20 -13.32 3.94 8.71
C ALA A 20 -14.81 3.62 8.83
N GLY A 21 -15.21 2.36 8.57
CA GLY A 21 -16.59 1.89 8.78
C GLY A 21 -17.04 1.97 10.25
N LEU A 22 -16.18 1.55 11.19
CA LEU A 22 -16.48 1.63 12.62
C LEU A 22 -16.69 3.08 13.10
N ASN A 23 -15.97 4.04 12.53
CA ASN A 23 -16.16 5.47 12.84
C ASN A 23 -17.56 6.00 12.44
N GLN A 24 -18.31 5.29 11.60
CA GLN A 24 -19.70 5.64 11.24
C GLN A 24 -20.73 5.05 12.21
N THR A 25 -20.30 4.32 13.23
CA THR A 25 -21.18 3.62 14.18
C THR A 25 -21.07 4.20 15.60
N ASN A 26 -21.97 3.79 16.50
CA ASN A 26 -21.94 4.19 17.92
C ASN A 26 -20.99 3.33 18.78
N VAL A 27 -19.84 2.95 18.25
CA VAL A 27 -18.82 2.19 19.00
C VAL A 27 -18.17 3.08 20.06
N ASP A 28 -17.84 2.51 21.22
CA ASP A 28 -17.21 3.23 22.34
C ASP A 28 -15.93 3.95 21.87
N LEU A 29 -15.84 5.24 22.19
CA LEU A 29 -14.71 6.11 21.86
C LEU A 29 -13.36 5.51 22.29
N ARG A 30 -13.31 4.79 23.42
CA ARG A 30 -12.08 4.15 23.90
C ARG A 30 -11.56 3.10 22.92
N ILE A 31 -12.46 2.35 22.29
CA ILE A 31 -12.12 1.33 21.29
C ILE A 31 -11.59 2.02 20.03
N ILE A 32 -12.29 3.05 19.54
CA ILE A 32 -11.88 3.82 18.36
C ILE A 32 -10.51 4.49 18.58
N MET A 33 -10.30 5.10 19.75
CA MET A 33 -9.02 5.75 20.08
C MET A 33 -7.87 4.73 20.19
N THR A 34 -8.12 3.54 20.73
CA THR A 34 -7.12 2.47 20.80
C THR A 34 -6.73 2.00 19.39
N LEU A 35 -7.72 1.77 18.52
CA LEU A 35 -7.48 1.45 17.11
C LEU A 35 -6.75 2.59 16.38
N HIS A 36 -7.09 3.84 16.67
CA HIS A 36 -6.39 4.98 16.07
C HIS A 36 -4.89 4.96 16.41
N LEU A 37 -4.54 4.72 17.68
CA LEU A 37 -3.16 4.61 18.14
C LEU A 37 -2.40 3.46 17.46
N ILE A 38 -3.06 2.31 17.29
CA ILE A 38 -2.50 1.18 16.52
C ILE A 38 -2.27 1.59 15.05
N GLY A 39 -3.22 2.28 14.43
CA GLY A 39 -3.13 2.74 13.05
C GLY A 39 -1.96 3.71 12.80
N VAL A 40 -1.76 4.66 13.73
CA VAL A 40 -0.64 5.63 13.67
C VAL A 40 0.71 4.93 13.67
N ILE A 41 0.85 3.77 14.32
CA ILE A 41 2.08 2.97 14.30
C ILE A 41 2.13 2.05 13.07
N LEU A 42 1.00 1.44 12.70
CA LEU A 42 0.91 0.44 11.64
C LEU A 42 1.26 1.01 10.27
N ILE A 43 0.79 2.21 9.94
CA ILE A 43 1.06 2.84 8.64
C ILE A 43 2.56 3.10 8.41
N PRO A 44 3.28 3.84 9.28
CA PRO A 44 4.70 4.08 9.06
C PRO A 44 5.53 2.79 9.12
N TYR A 45 5.14 1.82 9.96
CA TYR A 45 5.78 0.50 9.96
C TYR A 45 5.60 -0.22 8.61
N MET A 46 4.39 -0.25 8.07
CA MET A 46 4.11 -0.82 6.75
C MET A 46 4.91 -0.11 5.65
N THR A 47 4.93 1.23 5.64
CA THR A 47 5.72 2.01 4.69
C THR A 47 7.21 1.68 4.79
N TYR A 48 7.77 1.62 5.99
CA TYR A 48 9.17 1.23 6.21
C TYR A 48 9.44 -0.18 5.66
N CYS A 49 8.56 -1.15 5.94
CA CYS A 49 8.71 -2.51 5.43
C CYS A 49 8.64 -2.57 3.89
N VAL A 50 7.77 -1.79 3.25
CA VAL A 50 7.67 -1.75 1.78
C VAL A 50 8.93 -1.13 1.17
N LEU A 51 9.42 0.00 1.73
CA LEU A 51 10.60 0.70 1.23
C LEU A 51 11.91 -0.07 1.45
N THR A 52 11.96 -0.93 2.48
CA THR A 52 13.14 -1.75 2.78
C THR A 52 13.05 -3.17 2.24
N ASP A 53 11.93 -3.56 1.63
CA ASP A 53 11.79 -4.88 1.03
C ASP A 53 12.71 -5.01 -0.20
N LYS A 54 13.39 -6.14 -0.32
CA LYS A 54 14.25 -6.44 -1.48
C LYS A 54 13.41 -6.94 -2.64
N TYR A 55 12.47 -6.13 -3.07
CA TYR A 55 11.61 -6.42 -4.21
C TYR A 55 12.42 -6.37 -5.50
N LYS A 56 12.29 -7.42 -6.31
CA LYS A 56 12.86 -7.49 -7.66
C LYS A 56 11.71 -7.64 -8.63
N THR A 57 11.63 -6.72 -9.59
CA THR A 57 10.71 -6.79 -10.71
C THR A 57 11.50 -6.67 -12.00
N ASN A 58 10.99 -7.30 -13.06
CA ASN A 58 11.51 -7.13 -14.41
C ASN A 58 10.98 -5.84 -15.06
N LYS A 59 9.98 -5.20 -14.43
CA LYS A 59 9.42 -3.92 -14.86
C LYS A 59 10.36 -2.79 -14.47
N THR A 60 10.61 -1.91 -15.41
CA THR A 60 11.43 -0.73 -15.28
C THR A 60 10.56 0.51 -15.45
N PHE A 61 11.07 1.69 -15.12
CA PHE A 61 10.35 2.94 -15.38
C PHE A 61 10.04 3.16 -16.87
N LYS A 62 10.76 2.50 -17.78
CA LYS A 62 10.53 2.57 -19.23
C LYS A 62 9.27 1.84 -19.67
N ASP A 63 8.83 0.85 -18.89
CA ASP A 63 7.61 0.09 -19.13
C ASP A 63 6.34 0.86 -18.68
N TRP A 64 6.49 2.14 -18.30
CA TRP A 64 5.42 2.96 -17.72
C TRP A 64 4.76 2.28 -16.50
N TYR A 65 3.61 2.80 -16.06
CA TYR A 65 2.77 2.14 -15.06
C TYR A 65 1.85 1.06 -15.68
N GLU A 66 1.91 0.86 -17.00
CA GLU A 66 1.04 -0.04 -17.79
C GLU A 66 -0.48 0.17 -17.57
N ASP A 67 -0.89 1.29 -16.98
CA ASP A 67 -2.31 1.59 -16.72
C ASP A 67 -3.11 1.82 -18.02
N TYR A 68 -2.42 2.06 -19.14
CA TYR A 68 -2.93 2.14 -20.51
C TYR A 68 -1.85 1.61 -21.48
N PRO A 69 -2.19 0.90 -22.58
CA PRO A 69 -1.21 0.48 -23.56
C PRO A 69 -0.56 1.71 -24.21
N MET A 70 0.71 1.92 -23.86
CA MET A 70 1.60 2.90 -24.48
C MET A 70 2.75 2.11 -25.08
N ASP A 71 3.25 2.58 -26.22
CA ASP A 71 4.55 2.15 -26.72
C ASP A 71 5.61 2.50 -25.66
N THR A 72 6.68 1.71 -25.55
CA THR A 72 7.69 1.96 -24.53
C THR A 72 8.44 3.26 -24.86
N LEU A 73 9.07 3.89 -23.86
CA LEU A 73 9.81 5.14 -24.10
C LEU A 73 10.95 4.99 -25.15
N GLU A 74 11.39 3.76 -25.44
CA GLU A 74 12.37 3.48 -26.50
C GLU A 74 11.72 3.51 -27.90
N ASP A 75 10.44 3.14 -28.01
CA ASP A 75 9.69 3.11 -29.27
C ASP A 75 9.28 4.52 -29.75
N GLU A 76 9.23 5.52 -28.85
CA GLU A 76 8.97 6.94 -29.20
C GLU A 76 10.21 7.70 -29.70
N GLU A 77 11.43 7.30 -29.29
CA GLU A 77 12.67 7.98 -29.74
C GLU A 77 13.08 7.59 -31.17
N ASP A 78 12.61 6.44 -31.66
CA ASP A 78 12.92 5.90 -32.99
C ASP A 78 11.89 6.30 -34.09
N ASN A 79 10.90 7.16 -33.78
CA ASN A 79 9.79 7.57 -34.66
C ASN A 79 9.76 9.09 -34.92
#